data_AF-A0AAD7MGA7-F1
#
_entry.id   AF-A0AAD7MGA7-F1
#
_cell.length_a   1.000
_cell.length_b   1.000
_cell.length_c   1.000
_cell.angle_alpha   90.00
_cell.angle_beta   90.00
_cell.angle_gamma   90.00
#
_symmetry.space_group_name_H-M   'P 1'
#
loop_
_entity.id
_entity.type
_entity.pdbx_description
1 polymer ?
#
loop_
_entity_poly.entity_id
_entity_poly.type
_entity_poly.pdbx_seq_one_letter_code
_entity_poly.pdbx_strand_id
1 'polypeptide(L)'
;MVKMLATSSVTSVWQAGRYRRESMKTLHFPRVFHLAFALTSLILALSYLLILADIWLHGSSSIVEGTIATAVQSPAFGLAFNGSICTGSSSCLNDTGSWASSQSAITQSGLLIATNSSNSLSVITLSNTSDLAVVVPKSVDSPLIFEAPSFGIRAQCANQVPNCAGSPSACSESVTSLAKGGNGTASTNGTAASNNYTSAVPTLVLPTSTFPANPQSVMLQLHWNGTVQPANSKTTIQTSSGDILAWASCDLTFYNLTLRYQDGNYSVAGEPVLADPAFANIMQGALVSHVGNLQLMSNLQAAVLAAQDEPSALAAMNQELSRLTLALFAGTLQPAPSTSLSTAQQSALFGRYPFAPVIVYLFLLYAYSFTAGGIYIWAARLRSPFFRAPGRKTTTALQLVHLRLTDPLALVASIYPSYADCPAPDDPREMFLEDDTTSRLEIGTDDGVNAHPVFGIYRRAGPWSAEFVEMR
;
A
#
# COMPACT_ATOMS: atom_id res chain seq x y z
N MET A 1 -49.26 33.74 3.42
CA MET A 1 -47.87 34.17 3.69
C MET A 1 -47.18 33.24 4.70
N VAL A 2 -47.75 33.01 5.90
CA VAL A 2 -47.18 32.10 6.92
C VAL A 2 -46.89 30.70 6.36
N LYS A 3 -47.84 30.08 5.64
CA LYS A 3 -47.64 28.77 5.01
C LYS A 3 -46.48 28.74 4.00
N MET A 4 -46.22 29.84 3.28
CA MET A 4 -45.14 29.92 2.29
C MET A 4 -43.75 30.07 2.94
N LEU A 5 -43.69 30.73 4.10
CA LEU A 5 -42.45 30.95 4.85
C LEU A 5 -42.14 29.78 5.81
N ALA A 6 -43.17 29.08 6.30
CA ALA A 6 -43.03 27.97 7.22
C ALA A 6 -42.79 26.63 6.51
N THR A 7 -43.37 26.43 5.32
CA THR A 7 -43.14 25.22 4.51
C THR A 7 -42.60 25.64 3.14
N SER A 8 -41.28 25.70 3.02
CA SER A 8 -40.58 25.97 1.75
C SER A 8 -40.66 24.75 0.83
N SER A 9 -41.86 24.41 0.39
CA SER A 9 -42.12 23.35 -0.60
C SER A 9 -42.45 23.94 -1.97
N VAL A 10 -42.18 23.18 -3.03
CA VAL A 10 -42.58 23.53 -4.40
C VAL A 10 -44.08 23.79 -4.50
N THR A 11 -44.88 22.98 -3.78
CA THR A 11 -46.33 23.10 -3.75
C THR A 11 -46.80 24.42 -3.13
N SER A 12 -46.11 24.93 -2.10
CA SER A 12 -46.49 26.20 -1.45
C SER A 12 -46.17 27.40 -2.33
N VAL A 13 -45.01 27.39 -3.01
CA VAL A 13 -44.64 28.43 -3.99
C VAL A 13 -45.56 28.38 -5.22
N TRP A 14 -45.88 27.19 -5.72
CA TRP A 14 -46.80 27.04 -6.85
C TRP A 14 -48.21 27.56 -6.53
N GLN A 15 -48.75 27.20 -5.36
CA GLN A 15 -50.05 27.71 -4.89
C GLN A 15 -50.03 29.24 -4.71
N ALA A 16 -48.97 29.80 -4.15
CA ALA A 16 -48.81 31.26 -4.02
C ALA A 16 -48.70 31.97 -5.37
N GLY A 17 -48.01 31.36 -6.35
CA GLY A 17 -47.90 31.86 -7.71
C GLY A 17 -49.24 31.82 -8.45
N ARG A 18 -50.00 30.74 -8.30
CA ARG A 18 -51.36 30.60 -8.84
C ARG A 18 -52.29 31.66 -8.24
N TYR A 19 -52.28 31.81 -6.91
CA TYR A 19 -53.06 32.83 -6.21
C TYR A 19 -52.72 34.24 -6.69
N ARG A 20 -51.43 34.55 -6.86
CA ARG A 20 -50.97 35.82 -7.44
C ARG A 20 -51.53 36.04 -8.85
N ARG A 21 -51.50 35.02 -9.70
CA ARG A 21 -51.98 35.10 -11.10
C ARG A 21 -53.50 35.31 -11.17
N GLU A 22 -54.26 34.64 -10.32
CA GLU A 22 -55.73 34.74 -10.30
C GLU A 22 -56.20 36.10 -9.73
N SER A 23 -55.51 36.61 -8.70
CA SER A 23 -55.88 37.86 -8.01
C SER A 23 -55.33 39.14 -8.67
N MET A 24 -54.43 39.03 -9.65
CA MET A 24 -53.95 40.18 -10.46
C MET A 24 -55.07 40.94 -11.18
N LYS A 25 -56.26 40.34 -11.33
CA LYS A 25 -57.42 40.97 -11.95
C LYS A 25 -58.26 41.83 -11.00
N THR A 26 -58.09 41.71 -9.68
CA THR A 26 -59.07 42.25 -8.71
C THR A 26 -58.48 42.96 -7.49
N LEU A 27 -57.23 42.70 -7.07
CA LEU A 27 -56.65 43.33 -5.86
C LEU A 27 -55.18 43.74 -6.02
N HIS A 28 -54.83 44.84 -5.34
CA HIS A 28 -53.45 45.33 -5.21
C HIS A 28 -52.73 44.59 -4.06
N PHE A 29 -51.67 43.85 -4.37
CA PHE A 29 -50.90 43.11 -3.37
C PHE A 29 -49.93 44.02 -2.58
N PRO A 30 -49.72 43.76 -1.28
CA PRO A 30 -48.70 44.46 -0.52
C PRO A 30 -47.30 44.09 -1.02
N ARG A 31 -46.40 45.09 -1.14
CA ARG A 31 -45.00 44.92 -1.61
C ARG A 31 -44.25 43.80 -0.89
N VAL A 32 -44.54 43.59 0.39
CA VAL A 32 -43.94 42.55 1.23
C VAL A 32 -44.25 41.14 0.70
N PHE A 33 -45.45 40.92 0.15
CA PHE A 33 -45.82 39.63 -0.43
C PHE A 33 -44.99 39.33 -1.68
N HIS A 34 -44.77 40.32 -2.56
CA HIS A 34 -43.93 40.16 -3.74
C HIS A 34 -42.48 39.87 -3.38
N LEU A 35 -41.93 40.57 -2.39
CA LEU A 35 -40.55 40.35 -1.93
C LEU A 35 -40.38 38.95 -1.32
N ALA A 36 -41.30 38.53 -0.44
CA ALA A 36 -41.26 37.21 0.16
C ALA A 36 -41.39 36.11 -0.91
N PHE A 37 -42.32 36.26 -1.85
CA PHE A 37 -42.49 35.30 -2.94
C PHE A 37 -41.25 35.20 -3.82
N ALA A 38 -40.65 36.34 -4.19
CA ALA A 38 -39.43 36.38 -5.00
C ALA A 38 -38.24 35.72 -4.29
N LEU A 39 -38.05 36.02 -3.00
CA LEU A 39 -36.96 35.49 -2.19
C LEU A 39 -37.12 33.98 -1.95
N THR A 40 -38.32 33.51 -1.58
CA THR A 40 -38.58 32.07 -1.44
C THR A 40 -38.40 31.33 -2.75
N SER A 41 -38.85 31.90 -3.87
CA SER A 41 -38.65 31.30 -5.20
C SER A 41 -37.18 31.23 -5.60
N LEU A 42 -36.40 32.28 -5.29
CA LEU A 42 -34.96 32.33 -5.55
C LEU A 42 -34.20 31.28 -4.75
N ILE A 43 -34.46 31.17 -3.44
CA ILE A 43 -33.83 30.16 -2.57
C ILE A 43 -34.15 28.75 -3.09
N LEU A 44 -35.43 28.50 -3.39
CA LEU A 44 -35.88 27.20 -3.88
C LEU A 44 -35.21 26.84 -5.23
N ALA A 45 -35.12 27.81 -6.14
CA ALA A 45 -34.43 27.61 -7.41
C ALA A 45 -32.94 27.29 -7.23
N LEU A 46 -32.24 28.06 -6.39
CA LEU A 46 -30.83 27.81 -6.09
C LEU A 46 -30.61 26.45 -5.43
N SER A 47 -31.50 26.04 -4.50
CA SER A 47 -31.38 24.72 -3.86
C SER A 47 -31.57 23.57 -4.85
N TYR A 48 -32.53 23.67 -5.78
CA TYR A 48 -32.71 22.63 -6.81
C TYR A 48 -31.56 22.62 -7.82
N LEU A 49 -31.05 23.79 -8.21
CA LEU A 49 -29.89 23.88 -9.10
C LEU A 49 -28.65 23.27 -8.46
N LEU A 50 -28.43 23.48 -7.16
CA LEU A 50 -27.34 22.84 -6.40
C LEU A 50 -27.45 21.32 -6.42
N ILE A 51 -28.64 20.78 -6.16
CA ILE A 51 -28.87 19.32 -6.19
C ILE A 51 -28.63 18.76 -7.60
N LEU A 52 -29.10 19.45 -8.65
CA LEU A 52 -28.86 19.02 -10.02
C LEU A 52 -27.37 19.09 -10.40
N ALA A 53 -26.65 20.11 -9.95
CA ALA A 53 -25.22 20.25 -10.18
C ALA A 53 -24.42 19.19 -9.44
N ASP A 54 -24.84 18.81 -8.24
CA ASP A 54 -24.23 17.74 -7.45
C ASP A 54 -24.39 16.36 -8.14
N ILE A 55 -25.63 16.04 -8.56
CA ILE A 55 -25.91 14.84 -9.35
C ILE A 55 -25.09 14.85 -10.64
N TRP A 56 -24.97 15.99 -11.31
CA TRP A 56 -24.17 16.09 -12.53
C TRP A 56 -22.67 15.90 -12.25
N LEU A 57 -22.14 16.48 -11.18
CA LEU A 57 -20.74 16.35 -10.77
C LEU A 57 -20.37 14.89 -10.47
N HIS A 58 -21.19 14.20 -9.68
CA HIS A 58 -20.94 12.81 -9.33
C HIS A 58 -21.25 11.85 -10.49
N GLY A 59 -22.30 12.10 -11.26
CA GLY A 59 -22.66 11.28 -12.42
C GLY A 59 -21.68 11.40 -13.60
N SER A 60 -20.89 12.47 -13.65
CA SER A 60 -19.86 12.68 -14.68
C SER A 60 -18.44 12.36 -14.20
N SER A 61 -18.28 11.92 -12.95
CA SER A 61 -17.00 11.47 -12.44
C SER A 61 -16.57 10.17 -13.14
N SER A 62 -15.28 10.07 -13.46
CA SER A 62 -14.69 8.89 -14.09
C SER A 62 -13.45 8.47 -13.31
N ILE A 63 -13.20 7.16 -13.22
CA ILE A 63 -11.95 6.65 -12.67
C ILE A 63 -10.93 6.57 -13.81
N VAL A 64 -9.75 7.14 -13.60
CA VAL A 64 -8.63 7.05 -14.53
C VAL A 64 -7.47 6.37 -13.82
N GLU A 65 -6.86 5.40 -14.48
CA GLU A 65 -5.58 4.83 -14.05
C GLU A 65 -4.48 5.85 -14.30
N GLY A 66 -3.86 6.32 -13.23
CA GLY A 66 -2.71 7.20 -13.28
C GLY A 66 -1.50 6.53 -12.65
N THR A 67 -0.32 6.94 -13.10
CA THR A 67 0.94 6.49 -12.51
C THR A 67 1.42 7.54 -11.51
N ILE A 68 1.58 7.15 -10.24
CA ILE A 68 2.31 7.99 -9.29
C ILE A 68 3.78 7.59 -9.39
N ALA A 69 4.59 8.46 -9.97
CA ALA A 69 6.03 8.38 -9.80
C ALA A 69 6.36 8.86 -8.38
N THR A 70 6.36 7.95 -7.40
CA THR A 70 6.99 8.25 -6.12
C THR A 70 8.50 8.24 -6.36
N ALA A 71 9.15 9.37 -6.08
CA ALA A 71 10.60 9.41 -5.98
C ALA A 71 11.01 8.63 -4.72
N VAL A 72 11.00 7.30 -4.82
CA VAL A 72 11.54 6.44 -3.78
C VAL A 72 13.06 6.64 -3.81
N GLN A 73 13.65 7.05 -2.68
CA GLN A 73 15.11 7.00 -2.52
C GLN A 73 15.58 5.62 -2.97
N SER A 74 16.52 5.55 -3.93
CA SER A 74 16.95 4.29 -4.53
C SER A 74 17.30 3.30 -3.42
N PRO A 75 16.48 2.25 -3.19
CA PRO A 75 16.71 1.30 -2.13
C PRO A 75 18.03 0.59 -2.42
N ALA A 76 18.77 0.29 -1.34
CA ALA A 76 20.08 -0.33 -1.43
C ALA A 76 19.99 -1.84 -1.66
N PHE A 77 19.40 -2.26 -2.78
CA PHE A 77 19.33 -3.66 -3.20
C PHE A 77 20.59 -4.13 -3.93
N GLY A 78 21.45 -3.20 -4.34
CA GLY A 78 22.77 -3.52 -4.86
C GLY A 78 23.70 -4.01 -3.77
N LEU A 79 24.79 -4.62 -4.21
CA LEU A 79 25.87 -5.07 -3.38
C LEU A 79 27.18 -4.51 -3.91
N ALA A 80 27.99 -4.00 -3.01
CA ALA A 80 29.35 -3.56 -3.29
C ALA A 80 30.30 -4.26 -2.32
N PHE A 81 31.53 -4.48 -2.76
CA PHE A 81 32.59 -4.90 -1.87
C PHE A 81 32.91 -3.76 -0.90
N ASN A 82 33.00 -4.06 0.39
CA ASN A 82 33.41 -3.07 1.37
C ASN A 82 34.94 -2.87 1.33
N GLY A 83 35.38 -1.92 0.51
CA GLY A 83 36.79 -1.60 0.32
C GLY A 83 37.54 -1.19 1.59
N SER A 84 36.84 -0.74 2.65
CA SER A 84 37.51 -0.39 3.92
C SER A 84 38.10 -1.60 4.63
N ILE A 85 37.64 -2.81 4.29
CA ILE A 85 38.16 -4.08 4.82
C ILE A 85 39.58 -4.34 4.30
N CYS A 86 39.93 -3.79 3.14
CA CYS A 86 41.19 -4.05 2.44
C CYS A 86 41.99 -2.75 2.26
N THR A 87 42.86 -2.42 3.21
CA THR A 87 43.74 -1.26 3.13
C THR A 87 44.99 -1.56 2.27
N GLY A 88 44.83 -1.50 0.95
CA GLY A 88 45.95 -1.29 0.01
C GLY A 88 46.86 -2.49 -0.30
N SER A 89 46.56 -3.70 0.20
CA SER A 89 47.25 -4.92 -0.22
C SER A 89 46.36 -5.81 -1.08
N SER A 90 46.94 -6.39 -2.13
CA SER A 90 46.29 -7.34 -3.06
C SER A 90 46.09 -8.74 -2.47
N SER A 91 46.51 -8.95 -1.21
CA SER A 91 46.30 -10.18 -0.42
C SER A 91 45.52 -9.87 0.85
N CYS A 92 44.54 -8.97 0.75
CA CYS A 92 43.71 -8.63 1.90
C CYS A 92 42.87 -9.83 2.36
N LEU A 93 42.53 -9.86 3.66
CA LEU A 93 41.85 -10.96 4.35
C LEU A 93 42.62 -12.29 4.43
N ASN A 94 43.80 -12.42 3.83
CA ASN A 94 44.64 -13.59 3.99
C ASN A 94 45.53 -13.43 5.24
N ASP A 95 44.99 -13.73 6.42
CA ASP A 95 45.73 -13.64 7.68
C ASP A 95 46.61 -14.91 7.89
N THR A 96 47.58 -14.83 8.81
CA THR A 96 48.54 -15.91 9.09
C THR A 96 47.93 -17.23 9.57
N GLY A 97 46.65 -17.26 9.94
CA GLY A 97 45.95 -18.45 10.44
C GLY A 97 44.75 -18.91 9.60
N SER A 98 44.00 -18.00 8.98
CA SER A 98 42.85 -18.31 8.12
C SER A 98 42.33 -17.06 7.41
N TRP A 99 41.47 -17.25 6.41
CA TRP A 99 40.79 -16.13 5.75
C TRP A 99 39.90 -15.36 6.72
N ALA A 100 40.10 -14.04 6.78
CA ALA A 100 39.41 -13.11 7.66
C ALA A 100 39.45 -13.49 9.15
N SER A 101 40.54 -14.13 9.62
CA SER A 101 40.71 -14.56 11.01
C SER A 101 40.58 -13.43 12.04
N SER A 102 41.03 -12.23 11.66
CA SER A 102 40.97 -11.01 12.46
C SER A 102 39.58 -10.36 12.47
N GLN A 103 38.68 -10.81 11.59
CA GLN A 103 37.35 -10.23 11.34
C GLN A 103 36.28 -11.32 11.35
N SER A 104 36.08 -11.95 12.51
CA SER A 104 35.12 -13.07 12.68
C SER A 104 33.67 -12.76 12.26
N ALA A 105 33.26 -11.49 12.26
CA ALA A 105 31.95 -11.08 11.77
C ALA A 105 31.76 -11.39 10.27
N ILE A 106 32.81 -11.29 9.45
CA ILE A 106 32.78 -11.59 8.01
C ILE A 106 32.57 -13.09 7.81
N THR A 107 33.37 -13.92 8.49
CA THR A 107 33.28 -15.39 8.37
C THR A 107 31.95 -15.90 8.90
N GLN A 108 31.46 -15.37 10.02
CA GLN A 108 30.15 -15.70 10.58
C GLN A 108 29.01 -15.32 9.62
N SER A 109 29.04 -14.11 9.05
CA SER A 109 28.03 -13.67 8.07
C SER A 109 28.04 -14.56 6.83
N GLY A 110 29.22 -14.87 6.29
CA GLY A 110 29.38 -15.77 5.15
C GLY A 110 28.85 -17.18 5.41
N LEU A 111 29.08 -17.73 6.60
CA LEU A 111 28.53 -19.03 7.02
C LEU A 111 27.01 -19.01 7.17
N LEU A 112 26.43 -17.94 7.70
CA LEU A 112 24.97 -17.77 7.77
C LEU A 112 24.34 -17.69 6.37
N ILE A 113 25.00 -17.04 5.41
CA ILE A 113 24.55 -16.99 4.01
C ILE A 113 24.71 -18.38 3.36
N ALA A 114 25.82 -19.07 3.60
CA ALA A 114 26.11 -20.41 3.08
C ALA A 114 25.08 -21.45 3.51
N THR A 115 24.58 -21.32 4.74
CA THR A 115 23.54 -22.17 5.35
C THR A 115 22.12 -21.63 5.10
N ASN A 116 21.97 -20.59 4.27
CA ASN A 116 20.69 -19.94 3.94
C ASN A 116 19.93 -19.39 5.17
N SER A 117 20.62 -19.16 6.29
CA SER A 117 20.08 -18.66 7.57
C SER A 117 20.22 -17.15 7.75
N SER A 118 20.83 -16.45 6.78
CA SER A 118 20.93 -14.98 6.80
C SER A 118 19.59 -14.31 6.50
N ASN A 119 19.34 -13.19 7.19
CA ASN A 119 18.16 -12.34 6.97
C ASN A 119 18.37 -11.29 5.87
N SER A 120 19.62 -11.00 5.48
CA SER A 120 19.95 -9.90 4.57
C SER A 120 20.24 -10.39 3.16
N LEU A 121 21.06 -11.44 3.02
CA LEU A 121 21.58 -11.92 1.75
C LEU A 121 21.32 -13.42 1.57
N SER A 122 21.23 -13.83 0.32
CA SER A 122 21.21 -15.23 -0.09
C SER A 122 21.98 -15.41 -1.38
N VAL A 123 22.42 -16.64 -1.65
CA VAL A 123 23.04 -17.01 -2.93
C VAL A 123 22.08 -17.91 -3.66
N ILE A 124 21.75 -17.54 -4.89
CA ILE A 124 20.89 -18.31 -5.79
C ILE A 124 21.68 -18.70 -7.04
N THR A 125 21.24 -19.76 -7.70
CA THR A 125 21.81 -20.22 -8.96
C THR A 125 20.86 -19.87 -10.11
N LEU A 126 21.37 -19.17 -11.12
CA LEU A 126 20.61 -18.79 -12.32
C LEU A 126 20.71 -19.89 -13.37
N SER A 127 19.65 -20.69 -13.50
CA SER A 127 19.60 -21.82 -14.45
C SER A 127 19.71 -21.37 -15.92
N ASN A 128 19.21 -20.18 -16.25
CA ASN A 128 19.28 -19.61 -17.59
C ASN A 128 20.69 -19.12 -18.00
N THR A 129 21.65 -19.12 -17.07
CA THR A 129 22.99 -18.55 -17.28
C THR A 129 24.09 -19.55 -16.93
N SER A 130 23.89 -20.81 -17.35
CA SER A 130 24.81 -21.95 -17.16
C SER A 130 25.32 -22.06 -15.71
N ASP A 131 24.37 -22.23 -14.79
CA ASP A 131 24.62 -22.42 -13.36
C ASP A 131 25.43 -21.30 -12.68
N LEU A 132 25.30 -20.06 -13.15
CA LEU A 132 25.91 -18.90 -12.51
C LEU A 132 25.30 -18.68 -11.11
N ALA A 133 26.11 -18.80 -10.06
CA ALA A 133 25.72 -18.42 -8.72
C ALA A 133 25.83 -16.90 -8.57
N VAL A 134 24.82 -16.26 -7.97
CA VAL A 134 24.76 -14.81 -7.75
C VAL A 134 24.31 -14.49 -6.33
N VAL A 135 24.84 -13.41 -5.74
CA VAL A 135 24.37 -12.92 -4.44
C VAL A 135 23.18 -12.00 -4.65
N VAL A 136 22.12 -12.18 -3.86
CA VAL A 136 20.92 -11.35 -3.90
C VAL A 136 20.44 -11.00 -2.49
N PRO A 137 19.71 -9.89 -2.32
CA PRO A 137 18.93 -9.66 -1.11
C PRO A 137 17.99 -10.85 -0.82
N LYS A 138 17.90 -11.25 0.45
CA LYS A 138 17.08 -12.40 0.89
C LYS A 138 15.60 -12.20 0.59
N SER A 139 15.11 -10.98 0.75
CA SER A 139 13.73 -10.59 0.48
C SER A 139 13.71 -9.21 -0.16
N VAL A 140 12.89 -9.07 -1.20
CA VAL A 140 12.55 -7.78 -1.80
C VAL A 140 11.05 -7.63 -1.66
N ASP A 141 10.62 -6.49 -1.11
CA ASP A 141 9.19 -6.17 -1.03
C ASP A 141 8.66 -5.93 -2.45
N SER A 142 7.69 -6.75 -2.86
CA SER A 142 6.97 -6.61 -4.14
C SER A 142 6.04 -5.37 -4.09
N PRO A 143 5.82 -4.64 -5.20
CA PRO A 143 6.18 -4.97 -6.58
C PRO A 143 7.24 -4.00 -7.14
N LEU A 144 8.52 -4.36 -6.99
CA LEU A 144 9.65 -3.55 -7.46
C LEU A 144 10.30 -4.19 -8.68
N ILE A 145 10.68 -3.36 -9.65
CA ILE A 145 11.54 -3.72 -10.77
C ILE A 145 12.81 -2.89 -10.62
N PHE A 146 13.96 -3.52 -10.51
CA PHE A 146 15.21 -2.78 -10.33
C PHE A 146 16.37 -3.46 -11.00
N GLU A 147 17.37 -2.65 -11.33
CA GLU A 147 18.70 -3.12 -11.67
C GLU A 147 19.68 -2.69 -10.59
N ALA A 148 20.55 -3.60 -10.21
CA ALA A 148 21.44 -3.40 -9.08
C ALA A 148 22.77 -4.14 -9.29
N PRO A 149 23.91 -3.55 -8.87
CA PRO A 149 25.20 -4.22 -8.95
C PRO A 149 25.22 -5.44 -8.03
N SER A 150 25.85 -6.52 -8.48
CA SER A 150 26.11 -7.71 -7.68
C SER A 150 27.35 -8.46 -8.19
N PHE A 151 27.63 -9.60 -7.59
CA PHE A 151 28.75 -10.48 -7.92
C PHE A 151 28.24 -11.87 -8.23
N GLY A 152 28.96 -12.57 -9.11
CA GLY A 152 28.66 -13.96 -9.41
C GLY A 152 29.90 -14.81 -9.64
N ILE A 153 29.72 -16.11 -9.47
CA ILE A 153 30.76 -17.13 -9.63
C ILE A 153 30.19 -18.26 -10.47
N ARG A 154 31.01 -18.76 -11.39
CA ARG A 154 30.76 -19.98 -12.14
C ARG A 154 31.93 -20.93 -11.97
N ALA A 155 31.65 -22.17 -11.60
CA ALA A 155 32.61 -23.26 -11.58
C ALA A 155 32.41 -24.15 -12.81
N GLN A 156 33.51 -24.62 -13.39
CA GLN A 156 33.52 -25.65 -14.43
C GLN A 156 34.47 -26.77 -14.02
N CYS A 157 33.89 -27.85 -13.50
CA CYS A 157 34.60 -29.01 -13.00
C CYS A 157 34.75 -30.08 -14.08
N ALA A 158 35.96 -30.64 -14.17
CA ALA A 158 36.30 -31.79 -14.97
C ALA A 158 36.74 -32.93 -14.04
N ASN A 159 36.20 -34.13 -14.29
CA ASN A 159 36.54 -35.33 -13.54
C ASN A 159 38.02 -35.70 -13.72
N GLN A 160 38.72 -35.94 -12.63
CA GLN A 160 40.13 -36.34 -12.63
C GLN A 160 40.35 -37.80 -12.22
N VAL A 161 39.30 -38.50 -11.81
CA VAL A 161 39.35 -39.92 -11.43
C VAL A 161 39.94 -40.82 -12.53
N PRO A 162 39.63 -40.65 -13.83
CA PRO A 162 40.23 -41.48 -14.89
C PRO A 162 41.75 -41.35 -14.97
N ASN A 163 42.29 -40.19 -14.61
CA ASN A 163 43.72 -39.90 -14.64
C ASN A 163 44.46 -40.51 -13.43
N CYS A 164 43.73 -41.04 -12.46
CA CYS A 164 44.25 -41.64 -11.24
C CYS A 164 44.51 -43.16 -11.32
N ALA A 165 44.57 -43.72 -12.53
CA ALA A 165 44.63 -45.15 -12.85
C ALA A 165 45.22 -46.06 -11.74
N GLY A 166 44.33 -46.56 -10.87
CA GLY A 166 44.58 -47.68 -9.95
C GLY A 166 45.31 -47.37 -8.63
N SER A 167 45.77 -46.14 -8.37
CA SER A 167 46.36 -45.79 -7.06
C SER A 167 46.01 -44.37 -6.61
N PRO A 168 45.46 -44.20 -5.38
CA PRO A 168 45.27 -42.88 -4.77
C PRO A 168 46.55 -42.04 -4.70
N SER A 169 47.72 -42.69 -4.63
CA SER A 169 49.02 -41.99 -4.64
C SER A 169 49.31 -41.32 -5.99
N ALA A 170 48.85 -41.90 -7.10
CA ALA A 170 49.03 -41.34 -8.44
C ALA A 170 48.23 -40.04 -8.61
N CYS A 171 47.06 -39.92 -7.94
CA CYS A 171 46.31 -38.65 -7.90
C CYS A 171 47.13 -37.55 -7.20
N SER A 172 47.66 -37.81 -6.01
CA SER A 172 48.47 -36.82 -5.28
C SER A 172 49.70 -36.36 -6.09
N GLU A 173 50.37 -37.28 -6.78
CA GLU A 173 51.50 -36.94 -7.65
C GLU A 173 51.06 -36.13 -8.89
N SER A 174 49.89 -36.42 -9.47
CA SER A 174 49.34 -35.67 -10.59
C SER A 174 48.91 -34.24 -10.22
N VAL A 175 48.42 -34.03 -9.00
CA VAL A 175 48.16 -32.68 -8.45
C VAL A 175 49.46 -31.90 -8.32
N THR A 176 50.54 -32.58 -7.92
CA THR A 176 51.88 -32.00 -7.86
C THR A 176 52.46 -31.72 -9.25
N SER A 177 52.06 -32.49 -10.28
CA SER A 177 52.54 -32.35 -11.67
C SER A 177 51.80 -31.29 -12.48
N LEU A 178 50.49 -31.07 -12.24
CA LEU A 178 49.73 -29.92 -12.77
C LEU A 178 50.31 -28.58 -12.30
N ALA A 179 50.80 -28.52 -11.05
CA ALA A 179 51.56 -27.36 -10.56
C ALA A 179 52.95 -27.23 -11.21
N LYS A 180 53.52 -28.33 -11.71
CA LYS A 180 54.87 -28.44 -12.31
C LYS A 180 54.93 -28.18 -13.82
N GLY A 181 53.77 -28.03 -14.48
CA GLY A 181 53.67 -27.61 -15.89
C GLY A 181 53.93 -26.12 -16.12
N GLY A 182 53.77 -25.30 -15.07
CA GLY A 182 54.53 -24.07 -14.87
C GLY A 182 55.60 -24.34 -13.82
N ASN A 183 56.60 -23.47 -13.65
CA ASN A 183 57.62 -23.62 -12.60
C ASN A 183 57.04 -23.47 -11.16
N GLY A 184 55.76 -23.81 -10.92
CA GLY A 184 54.94 -23.53 -9.74
C GLY A 184 55.26 -24.43 -8.55
N THR A 185 55.61 -23.86 -7.40
CA THR A 185 55.57 -24.56 -6.12
C THR A 185 54.14 -24.52 -5.59
N ALA A 186 53.44 -25.66 -5.61
CA ALA A 186 52.19 -25.81 -4.88
C ALA A 186 52.45 -25.60 -3.38
N SER A 187 51.87 -24.55 -2.79
CA SER A 187 51.87 -24.38 -1.34
C SER A 187 50.85 -25.34 -0.74
N THR A 188 51.30 -26.56 -0.42
CA THR A 188 50.54 -27.51 0.40
C THR A 188 50.67 -27.10 1.87
N ASN A 189 50.10 -25.96 2.24
CA ASN A 189 49.94 -25.60 3.67
C ASN A 189 48.75 -26.34 4.32
N GLY A 190 48.02 -27.16 3.55
CA GLY A 190 47.10 -28.13 4.11
C GLY A 190 47.88 -29.29 4.72
N THR A 191 47.99 -29.32 6.05
CA THR A 191 48.29 -30.56 6.77
C THR A 191 47.29 -31.60 6.29
N ALA A 192 47.79 -32.66 5.64
CA ALA A 192 46.99 -33.82 5.28
C ALA A 192 46.10 -34.20 6.47
N ALA A 193 44.78 -34.14 6.27
CA ALA A 193 43.83 -34.51 7.30
C ALA A 193 44.16 -35.95 7.75
N SER A 194 44.37 -36.11 9.05
CA SER A 194 44.57 -37.39 9.73
C SER A 194 43.63 -38.47 9.18
N ASN A 195 44.17 -39.67 8.94
CA ASN A 195 43.61 -40.81 8.19
C ASN A 195 42.22 -41.35 8.63
N ASN A 196 41.51 -40.69 9.54
CA ASN A 196 40.24 -41.17 10.10
C ASN A 196 39.06 -40.17 9.96
N TYR A 197 39.20 -39.08 9.19
CA TYR A 197 38.13 -38.08 9.04
C TYR A 197 37.69 -37.89 7.60
N THR A 198 36.38 -37.72 7.42
CA THR A 198 35.79 -37.17 6.19
C THR A 198 36.38 -35.78 5.96
N SER A 199 36.92 -35.52 4.77
CA SER A 199 37.56 -34.25 4.45
C SER A 199 37.27 -33.82 3.02
N ALA A 200 37.03 -32.53 2.83
CA ALA A 200 37.08 -31.88 1.53
C ALA A 200 38.25 -30.89 1.59
N VAL A 201 39.23 -31.03 0.70
CA VAL A 201 40.41 -30.15 0.64
C VAL A 201 40.48 -29.51 -0.74
N PRO A 202 39.92 -28.30 -0.92
CA PRO A 202 40.20 -27.50 -2.11
C PRO A 202 41.65 -27.02 -2.06
N THR A 203 42.45 -27.39 -3.05
CA THR A 203 43.84 -26.94 -3.19
C THR A 203 43.97 -26.04 -4.39
N LEU A 204 44.52 -24.84 -4.19
CA LEU A 204 44.75 -23.89 -5.27
C LEU A 204 46.00 -24.30 -6.07
N VAL A 205 45.87 -24.37 -7.39
CA VAL A 205 46.99 -24.64 -8.30
C VAL A 205 47.51 -23.29 -8.82
N LEU A 206 48.49 -22.69 -8.12
CA LEU A 206 49.07 -21.41 -8.53
C LEU A 206 50.26 -21.58 -9.48
N PRO A 207 50.37 -20.77 -10.55
CA PRO A 207 51.63 -20.51 -11.23
C PRO A 207 52.55 -19.61 -10.37
N THR A 208 53.87 -19.75 -10.49
CA THR A 208 54.87 -19.40 -9.46
C THR A 208 55.11 -17.93 -9.10
N SER A 209 54.52 -16.93 -9.75
CA SER A 209 55.04 -15.55 -9.51
C SER A 209 54.11 -14.38 -9.82
N THR A 210 52.83 -14.61 -10.10
CA THR A 210 51.87 -13.52 -10.41
C THR A 210 50.52 -13.84 -9.81
N PHE A 211 49.72 -12.80 -9.50
CA PHE A 211 48.33 -12.98 -9.07
C PHE A 211 47.62 -13.97 -10.01
N PRO A 212 46.88 -14.95 -9.48
CA PRO A 212 46.21 -15.93 -10.32
C PRO A 212 45.22 -15.19 -11.24
N ALA A 213 45.31 -15.45 -12.54
CA ALA A 213 44.38 -14.91 -13.53
C ALA A 213 42.94 -15.31 -13.19
N ASN A 214 41.96 -14.59 -13.74
CA ASN A 214 40.55 -15.01 -13.73
C ASN A 214 40.25 -15.56 -15.12
N PRO A 215 39.93 -16.85 -15.30
CA PRO A 215 39.52 -17.85 -14.29
C PRO A 215 40.66 -18.48 -13.46
N GLN A 216 40.30 -18.99 -12.27
CA GLN A 216 41.20 -19.60 -11.30
C GLN A 216 40.95 -21.11 -11.19
N SER A 217 41.97 -21.93 -11.40
CA SER A 217 41.85 -23.39 -11.30
C SER A 217 42.07 -23.88 -9.87
N VAL A 218 41.08 -24.57 -9.32
CA VAL A 218 41.14 -25.26 -8.02
C VAL A 218 41.04 -26.77 -8.21
N MET A 219 41.84 -27.52 -7.47
CA MET A 219 41.69 -28.97 -7.38
C MET A 219 40.83 -29.29 -6.17
N LEU A 220 39.74 -30.00 -6.39
CA LEU A 220 38.85 -30.48 -5.34
C LEU A 220 39.16 -31.95 -5.06
N GLN A 221 39.63 -32.23 -3.84
CA GLN A 221 39.75 -33.58 -3.32
C GLN A 221 38.68 -33.80 -2.24
N LEU A 222 37.83 -34.81 -2.44
CA LEU A 222 36.79 -35.21 -1.50
C LEU A 222 37.10 -36.62 -1.01
N HIS A 223 37.00 -36.80 0.31
CA HIS A 223 37.18 -38.08 0.97
C HIS A 223 36.06 -38.27 1.98
N TRP A 224 35.27 -39.32 1.79
CA TRP A 224 34.22 -39.73 2.72
C TRP A 224 34.49 -41.11 3.30
N ASN A 225 34.33 -41.25 4.61
CA ASN A 225 34.36 -42.53 5.29
C ASN A 225 32.97 -43.18 5.21
N GLY A 226 32.87 -44.39 4.69
CA GLY A 226 31.63 -45.16 4.76
C GLY A 226 31.39 -46.10 3.58
N THR A 227 30.60 -47.14 3.83
CA THR A 227 30.34 -48.25 2.90
C THR A 227 29.21 -47.99 1.89
N VAL A 228 28.74 -46.74 1.77
CA VAL A 228 27.65 -46.41 0.85
C VAL A 228 28.15 -46.61 -0.58
N GLN A 229 27.54 -47.53 -1.32
CA GLN A 229 27.84 -47.72 -2.73
C GLN A 229 27.43 -46.46 -3.51
N PRO A 230 28.35 -45.78 -4.19
CA PRO A 230 27.99 -44.65 -5.04
C PRO A 230 27.10 -45.16 -6.19
N ALA A 231 26.10 -44.37 -6.58
CA ALA A 231 25.25 -44.71 -7.73
C ALA A 231 26.04 -44.78 -9.05
N ASN A 232 27.17 -44.06 -9.13
CA ASN A 232 28.07 -44.03 -10.26
C ASN A 232 29.55 -44.15 -9.83
N SER A 233 30.26 -45.14 -10.36
CA SER A 233 31.68 -45.38 -10.07
C SER A 233 32.66 -44.58 -10.96
N LYS A 234 32.18 -43.79 -11.92
CA LYS A 234 33.06 -43.02 -12.83
C LYS A 234 33.67 -41.78 -12.18
N THR A 235 32.99 -41.19 -11.19
CA THR A 235 33.40 -39.95 -10.51
C THR A 235 33.93 -40.19 -9.09
N THR A 236 33.92 -41.44 -8.64
CA THR A 236 34.35 -41.82 -7.29
C THR A 236 35.12 -43.13 -7.32
N ILE A 237 36.17 -43.24 -6.52
CA ILE A 237 36.90 -44.48 -6.27
C ILE A 237 36.57 -44.96 -4.86
N GLN A 238 36.14 -46.22 -4.72
CA GLN A 238 36.04 -46.85 -3.41
C GLN A 238 37.35 -47.58 -3.10
N THR A 239 37.97 -47.26 -1.97
CA THR A 239 39.20 -47.89 -1.50
C THR A 239 38.91 -49.25 -0.87
N SER A 240 39.96 -50.05 -0.62
CA SER A 240 39.83 -51.32 0.11
C SER A 240 39.39 -51.16 1.57
N SER A 241 39.60 -49.99 2.18
CA SER A 241 39.07 -49.65 3.51
C SER A 241 37.57 -49.31 3.49
N GLY A 242 36.97 -49.23 2.30
CA GLY A 242 35.59 -48.82 2.09
C GLY A 242 35.41 -47.32 1.94
N ASP A 243 36.47 -46.51 2.02
CA ASP A 243 36.40 -45.06 1.86
C ASP A 243 36.07 -44.68 0.41
N ILE A 244 35.41 -43.54 0.22
CA ILE A 244 35.01 -43.04 -1.08
C ILE A 244 35.81 -41.77 -1.36
N LEU A 245 36.53 -41.76 -2.48
CA LEU A 245 37.37 -40.65 -2.91
C LEU A 245 36.83 -40.08 -4.22
N ALA A 246 36.78 -38.76 -4.34
CA ALA A 246 36.46 -38.08 -5.60
C ALA A 246 37.46 -36.95 -5.87
N TRP A 247 37.83 -36.79 -7.14
CA TRP A 247 38.75 -35.73 -7.58
C TRP A 247 38.17 -35.01 -8.79
N ALA A 248 38.17 -33.69 -8.71
CA ALA A 248 37.78 -32.82 -9.81
C ALA A 248 38.72 -31.62 -9.90
N SER A 249 39.07 -31.23 -11.12
CA SER A 249 39.71 -29.94 -11.39
C SER A 249 38.62 -28.97 -11.82
N CYS A 250 38.48 -27.85 -11.11
CA CYS A 250 37.41 -26.89 -11.35
C CYS A 250 37.98 -25.51 -11.67
N ASP A 251 37.55 -24.92 -12.77
CA ASP A 251 37.86 -23.53 -13.11
C ASP A 251 36.78 -22.61 -12.56
N LEU A 252 37.17 -21.76 -11.61
CA LEU A 252 36.32 -20.74 -11.01
C LEU A 252 36.47 -19.43 -11.78
N THR A 253 35.39 -19.01 -12.42
CA THR A 253 35.30 -17.72 -13.10
C THR A 253 34.46 -16.77 -12.27
N PHE A 254 34.99 -15.58 -12.00
CA PHE A 254 34.34 -14.58 -11.16
C PHE A 254 33.89 -13.38 -12.00
N TYR A 255 32.73 -12.82 -11.65
CA TYR A 255 32.08 -11.78 -12.44
C TYR A 255 31.59 -10.61 -11.58
N ASN A 256 31.72 -9.41 -12.14
CA ASN A 256 30.98 -8.22 -11.75
C ASN A 256 29.72 -8.15 -12.61
N LEU A 257 28.56 -8.17 -11.97
CA LEU A 257 27.27 -8.29 -12.64
C LEU A 257 26.40 -7.07 -12.33
N THR A 258 25.47 -6.79 -13.23
CA THR A 258 24.26 -6.04 -12.87
C THR A 258 23.10 -7.04 -12.92
N LEU A 259 22.36 -7.17 -11.82
CA LEU A 259 21.19 -8.04 -11.74
C LEU A 259 19.94 -7.20 -11.98
N ARG A 260 19.03 -7.73 -12.81
CA ARG A 260 17.66 -7.24 -12.95
C ARG A 260 16.71 -8.11 -12.15
N TYR A 261 15.99 -7.50 -11.23
CA TYR A 261 14.89 -8.11 -10.51
C TYR A 261 13.55 -7.67 -11.12
N GLN A 262 12.69 -8.65 -11.43
CA GLN A 262 11.35 -8.42 -11.94
C GLN A 262 10.44 -9.57 -11.50
N ASP A 263 9.29 -9.23 -10.90
CA ASP A 263 8.23 -10.17 -10.53
C ASP A 263 8.71 -11.38 -9.69
N GLY A 264 9.59 -11.14 -8.71
CA GLY A 264 10.12 -12.21 -7.86
C GLY A 264 11.31 -12.96 -8.44
N ASN A 265 11.73 -12.66 -9.67
CA ASN A 265 12.80 -13.37 -10.35
C ASN A 265 14.01 -12.46 -10.62
N TYR A 266 15.21 -13.05 -10.55
CA TYR A 266 16.48 -12.39 -10.86
C TYR A 266 17.01 -12.87 -12.21
N SER A 267 17.58 -11.94 -12.97
CA SER A 267 18.25 -12.19 -14.24
C SER A 267 19.48 -11.30 -14.37
N VAL A 268 20.43 -11.66 -15.23
CA VAL A 268 21.58 -10.80 -15.50
C VAL A 268 21.18 -9.72 -16.50
N ALA A 269 21.40 -8.46 -16.14
CA ALA A 269 21.23 -7.31 -17.03
C ALA A 269 22.51 -7.15 -17.88
N GLY A 270 22.43 -7.48 -19.16
CA GLY A 270 23.56 -7.41 -20.09
C GLY A 270 24.53 -8.60 -20.01
N GLU A 271 25.72 -8.43 -20.56
CA GLU A 271 26.76 -9.48 -20.54
C GLU A 271 27.55 -9.46 -19.21
N PRO A 272 27.81 -10.63 -18.59
CA PRO A 272 28.66 -10.72 -17.41
C PRO A 272 30.07 -10.17 -17.65
N VAL A 273 30.52 -9.21 -16.83
CA VAL A 273 31.87 -8.66 -16.93
C VAL A 273 32.80 -9.43 -16.00
N LEU A 274 33.95 -9.88 -16.49
CA LEU A 274 34.94 -10.57 -15.64
C LEU A 274 35.45 -9.65 -14.54
N ALA A 275 35.53 -10.19 -13.32
CA ALA A 275 36.14 -9.51 -12.19
C ALA A 275 37.66 -9.36 -12.38
N ASP A 276 38.22 -8.29 -11.81
CA ASP A 276 39.67 -8.08 -11.77
C ASP A 276 40.38 -9.27 -11.08
N PRO A 277 41.54 -9.74 -11.59
CA PRO A 277 42.25 -10.88 -11.01
C PRO A 277 42.60 -10.75 -9.52
N ALA A 278 42.93 -9.54 -9.04
CA ALA A 278 43.20 -9.32 -7.62
C ALA A 278 41.91 -9.46 -6.80
N PHE A 279 40.78 -8.99 -7.32
CA PHE A 279 39.49 -9.15 -6.68
C PHE A 279 39.00 -10.62 -6.69
N ALA A 280 39.21 -11.34 -7.80
CA ALA A 280 38.96 -12.78 -7.88
C ALA A 280 39.76 -13.57 -6.82
N ASN A 281 41.03 -13.20 -6.62
CA ASN A 281 41.86 -13.80 -5.58
C ASN A 281 41.31 -13.60 -4.16
N ILE A 282 40.69 -12.44 -3.87
CA ILE A 282 40.03 -12.19 -2.58
C ILE A 282 38.79 -13.08 -2.44
N MET A 283 37.98 -13.22 -3.51
CA MET A 283 36.76 -14.02 -3.51
C MET A 283 37.02 -15.51 -3.27
N GLN A 284 38.05 -16.08 -3.88
CA GLN A 284 38.42 -17.49 -3.65
C GLN A 284 39.03 -17.74 -2.26
N GLY A 285 39.55 -16.71 -1.59
CA GLY A 285 40.34 -16.85 -0.36
C GLY A 285 39.60 -17.65 0.72
N ALA A 286 38.30 -17.43 0.88
CA ALA A 286 37.48 -18.14 1.85
C ALA A 286 37.39 -19.66 1.58
N LEU A 287 37.35 -20.06 0.31
CA LEU A 287 37.32 -21.46 -0.10
C LEU A 287 38.67 -22.13 0.20
N VAL A 288 39.78 -21.49 -0.21
CA VAL A 288 41.13 -22.04 -0.05
C VAL A 288 41.55 -22.10 1.43
N SER A 289 41.09 -21.17 2.26
CA SER A 289 41.31 -21.21 3.71
C SER A 289 40.34 -22.12 4.47
N HIS A 290 39.57 -22.96 3.77
CA HIS A 290 38.80 -24.05 4.35
C HIS A 290 37.65 -23.63 5.28
N VAL A 291 37.22 -22.35 5.24
CA VAL A 291 36.20 -21.80 6.16
C VAL A 291 34.86 -22.53 6.04
N GLY A 292 34.50 -22.99 4.83
CA GLY A 292 33.25 -23.69 4.57
C GLY A 292 33.38 -25.18 4.24
N ASN A 293 34.55 -25.80 4.40
CA ASN A 293 34.78 -27.16 3.88
C ASN A 293 33.80 -28.21 4.42
N LEU A 294 33.42 -28.12 5.70
CA LEU A 294 32.44 -29.04 6.28
C LEU A 294 31.08 -28.94 5.60
N GLN A 295 30.64 -27.73 5.27
CA GLN A 295 29.38 -27.51 4.56
C GLN A 295 29.49 -27.99 3.10
N LEU A 296 30.61 -27.69 2.42
CA LEU A 296 30.88 -28.16 1.06
C LEU A 296 30.82 -29.69 1.00
N MET A 297 31.53 -30.33 1.91
CA MET A 297 31.66 -31.77 2.00
C MET A 297 30.29 -32.43 2.24
N SER A 298 29.50 -31.90 3.19
CA SER A 298 28.18 -32.43 3.51
C SER A 298 27.23 -32.34 2.30
N ASN A 299 27.20 -31.18 1.63
CA ASN A 299 26.35 -30.95 0.48
C ASN A 299 26.75 -31.81 -0.73
N LEU A 300 28.06 -31.89 -1.01
CA LEU A 300 28.58 -32.69 -2.11
C LEU A 300 28.48 -34.18 -1.85
N GLN A 301 28.59 -34.66 -0.60
CA GLN A 301 28.44 -36.08 -0.30
C GLN A 301 27.09 -36.59 -0.79
N ALA A 302 26.01 -35.92 -0.42
CA ALA A 302 24.67 -36.32 -0.81
C ALA A 302 24.49 -36.24 -2.33
N ALA A 303 24.94 -35.14 -2.95
CA ALA A 303 24.71 -34.90 -4.37
C ALA A 303 25.55 -35.82 -5.29
N VAL A 304 26.84 -36.02 -4.96
CA VAL A 304 27.76 -36.86 -5.74
C VAL A 304 27.42 -38.34 -5.60
N LEU A 305 27.10 -38.81 -4.38
CA LEU A 305 26.76 -40.23 -4.18
C LEU A 305 25.40 -40.60 -4.79
N ALA A 306 24.46 -39.66 -4.88
CA ALA A 306 23.15 -39.87 -5.49
C ALA A 306 23.13 -39.74 -7.03
N ALA A 307 24.18 -39.14 -7.62
CA ALA A 307 24.25 -38.91 -9.06
C ALA A 307 24.38 -40.22 -9.85
N GLN A 308 23.50 -40.42 -10.82
CA GLN A 308 23.45 -41.63 -11.67
C GLN A 308 24.50 -41.62 -12.78
N ASP A 309 24.97 -40.43 -13.17
CA ASP A 309 25.96 -40.24 -14.22
C ASP A 309 26.99 -39.16 -13.83
N GLU A 310 28.08 -39.12 -14.60
CA GLU A 310 29.21 -38.21 -14.38
C GLU A 310 28.82 -36.73 -14.59
N PRO A 311 28.09 -36.36 -15.66
CA PRO A 311 27.63 -34.98 -15.86
C PRO A 311 26.79 -34.46 -14.68
N SER A 312 25.91 -35.27 -14.11
CA SER A 312 25.08 -34.89 -12.96
C SER A 312 25.93 -34.64 -11.70
N ALA A 313 26.93 -35.50 -11.46
CA ALA A 313 27.85 -35.31 -10.34
C ALA A 313 28.70 -34.04 -10.51
N LEU A 314 29.22 -33.79 -11.72
CA LEU A 314 29.99 -32.58 -12.02
C LEU A 314 29.13 -31.31 -11.97
N ALA A 315 27.87 -31.38 -12.41
CA ALA A 315 26.92 -30.26 -12.29
C ALA A 315 26.65 -29.91 -10.82
N ALA A 316 26.47 -30.92 -9.96
CA ALA A 316 26.35 -30.70 -8.51
C ALA A 316 27.61 -30.07 -7.91
N MET A 317 28.80 -30.53 -8.33
CA MET A 317 30.07 -29.90 -7.94
C MET A 317 30.15 -28.44 -8.38
N ASN A 318 29.77 -28.14 -9.63
CA ASN A 318 29.78 -26.77 -10.17
C ASN A 318 28.88 -25.85 -9.34
N GLN A 319 27.65 -26.29 -9.08
CA GLN A 319 26.65 -25.51 -8.35
C GLN A 319 27.07 -25.28 -6.90
N GLU A 320 27.45 -26.31 -6.15
CA GLU A 320 27.80 -26.17 -4.74
C GLU A 320 29.12 -25.43 -4.52
N LEU A 321 30.12 -25.65 -5.38
CA LEU A 321 31.39 -24.94 -5.29
C LEU A 321 31.19 -23.44 -5.56
N SER A 322 30.43 -23.08 -6.60
CA SER A 322 30.11 -21.68 -6.90
C SER A 322 29.28 -21.04 -5.79
N ARG A 323 28.20 -21.71 -5.37
CA ARG A 323 27.26 -21.22 -4.35
C ARG A 323 27.96 -20.98 -3.03
N LEU A 324 28.76 -21.95 -2.56
CA LEU A 324 29.41 -21.85 -1.26
C LEU A 324 30.56 -20.83 -1.27
N THR A 325 31.38 -20.81 -2.32
CA THR A 325 32.47 -19.81 -2.45
C THR A 325 31.89 -18.40 -2.41
N LEU A 326 30.82 -18.17 -3.18
CA LEU A 326 30.16 -16.88 -3.23
C LEU A 326 29.49 -16.52 -1.90
N ALA A 327 28.87 -17.49 -1.23
CA ALA A 327 28.22 -17.28 0.06
C ALA A 327 29.21 -16.91 1.16
N LEU A 328 30.37 -17.59 1.22
CA LEU A 328 31.42 -17.26 2.18
C LEU A 328 31.99 -15.86 1.91
N PHE A 329 32.20 -15.52 0.64
CA PHE A 329 32.64 -14.18 0.25
C PHE A 329 31.61 -13.09 0.55
N ALA A 330 30.31 -13.40 0.47
CA ALA A 330 29.22 -12.46 0.67
C ALA A 330 29.23 -11.76 2.04
N GLY A 331 29.93 -12.33 3.04
CA GLY A 331 30.17 -11.66 4.33
C GLY A 331 30.99 -10.37 4.24
N THR A 332 31.70 -10.13 3.12
CA THR A 332 32.48 -8.90 2.84
C THR A 332 31.67 -7.84 2.09
N LEU A 333 30.45 -8.17 1.67
CA LEU A 333 29.62 -7.29 0.87
C LEU A 333 28.81 -6.36 1.75
N GLN A 334 28.60 -5.14 1.25
CA GLN A 334 27.74 -4.14 1.85
C GLN A 334 26.64 -3.72 0.87
N PRO A 335 25.48 -3.26 1.38
CA PRO A 335 24.43 -2.71 0.53
C PRO A 335 24.95 -1.54 -0.31
N ALA A 336 24.52 -1.48 -1.56
CA ALA A 336 24.83 -0.46 -2.54
C ALA A 336 23.54 0.02 -3.23
N PRO A 337 23.48 1.27 -3.70
CA PRO A 337 22.30 1.79 -4.37
C PRO A 337 21.98 1.01 -5.66
N SER A 338 20.69 0.85 -5.95
CA SER A 338 20.23 0.30 -7.23
C SER A 338 20.52 1.30 -8.37
N THR A 339 20.95 0.81 -9.54
CA THR A 339 21.27 1.62 -10.72
C THR A 339 20.01 2.13 -11.41
N SER A 340 18.96 1.31 -11.44
CA SER A 340 17.64 1.71 -11.89
C SER A 340 16.60 1.16 -10.92
N LEU A 341 15.61 2.00 -10.58
CA LEU A 341 14.45 1.61 -9.80
C LEU A 341 13.22 2.05 -10.56
N SER A 342 12.44 1.08 -11.01
CA SER A 342 11.08 1.30 -11.47
C SER A 342 10.18 0.57 -10.49
N THR A 343 9.42 1.30 -9.68
CA THR A 343 8.30 0.65 -9.00
C THR A 343 7.43 0.04 -10.09
N ALA A 344 7.16 -1.27 -10.04
CA ALA A 344 6.21 -1.86 -10.97
C ALA A 344 4.95 -1.02 -10.80
N GLN A 345 4.59 -0.35 -11.90
CA GLN A 345 3.67 0.76 -11.96
C GLN A 345 2.46 0.49 -11.05
N GLN A 346 2.43 1.08 -9.85
CA GLN A 346 1.25 0.96 -9.01
C GLN A 346 0.19 1.80 -9.71
N SER A 347 -0.71 1.13 -10.42
CA SER A 347 -1.87 1.75 -11.04
C SER A 347 -2.70 2.38 -9.91
N ALA A 348 -2.52 3.69 -9.71
CA ALA A 348 -3.34 4.43 -8.77
C ALA A 348 -4.63 4.80 -9.49
N LEU A 349 -5.75 4.44 -8.89
CA LEU A 349 -7.07 4.83 -9.39
C LEU A 349 -7.36 6.25 -8.92
N PHE A 350 -7.41 7.20 -9.85
CA PHE A 350 -7.76 8.58 -9.56
C PHE A 350 -9.20 8.87 -9.96
N GLY A 351 -9.96 9.47 -9.05
CA GLY A 351 -11.24 10.08 -9.38
C GLY A 351 -11.02 11.37 -10.18
N ARG A 352 -11.39 11.36 -11.45
CA ARG A 352 -11.37 12.54 -12.31
C ARG A 352 -12.77 13.16 -12.34
N TYR A 353 -12.87 14.38 -11.83
CA TYR A 353 -14.07 15.22 -11.97
C TYR A 353 -13.93 16.15 -13.17
N PRO A 354 -14.92 16.24 -14.07
CA PRO A 354 -14.86 17.17 -15.19
C PRO A 354 -14.96 18.62 -14.69
N PHE A 355 -14.22 19.51 -15.33
CA PHE A 355 -14.08 20.90 -14.89
C PHE A 355 -15.40 21.67 -14.86
N ALA A 356 -16.25 21.49 -15.88
CA ALA A 356 -17.50 22.22 -16.01
C ALA A 356 -18.46 22.03 -14.81
N PRO A 357 -18.84 20.80 -14.40
CA PRO A 357 -19.72 20.63 -13.25
C PRO A 357 -19.10 21.09 -11.93
N VAL A 358 -17.77 20.96 -11.75
CA VAL A 358 -17.09 21.49 -10.56
C VAL A 358 -17.28 23.01 -10.46
N ILE A 359 -17.03 23.75 -11.54
CA ILE A 359 -17.18 25.20 -11.55
C ILE A 359 -18.63 25.63 -11.37
N VAL A 360 -19.58 24.94 -12.02
CA VAL A 360 -21.01 25.23 -11.87
C VAL A 360 -21.48 24.99 -10.44
N TYR A 361 -21.08 23.87 -9.83
CA TYR A 361 -21.40 23.54 -8.44
C TYR A 361 -20.83 24.59 -7.47
N LEU A 362 -19.55 24.95 -7.61
CA LEU A 362 -18.92 25.99 -6.79
C LEU A 362 -19.62 27.35 -6.95
N PHE A 363 -19.93 27.76 -8.18
CA PHE A 363 -20.62 29.02 -8.44
C PHE A 363 -22.00 29.07 -7.77
N LEU A 364 -22.80 28.00 -7.90
CA LEU A 364 -24.11 27.90 -7.26
C LEU A 364 -24.01 27.90 -5.73
N LEU A 365 -22.98 27.25 -5.18
CA LEU A 365 -22.73 27.19 -3.74
C LEU A 365 -22.40 28.58 -3.19
N TYR A 366 -21.53 29.33 -3.87
CA TYR A 366 -21.25 30.72 -3.52
C TYR A 366 -22.48 31.60 -3.67
N ALA A 367 -23.24 31.49 -4.77
CA ALA A 367 -24.45 32.27 -4.99
C ALA A 367 -25.52 32.04 -3.89
N TYR A 368 -25.72 30.79 -3.50
CA TYR A 368 -26.59 30.43 -2.38
C TYR A 368 -26.10 31.03 -1.06
N SER A 369 -24.81 30.92 -0.79
CA SER A 369 -24.17 31.45 0.43
C SER A 369 -24.28 32.97 0.53
N PHE A 370 -24.01 33.70 -0.57
CA PHE A 370 -24.18 35.15 -0.65
C PHE A 370 -25.64 35.55 -0.49
N THR A 371 -26.57 34.79 -1.06
CA THR A 371 -28.01 35.05 -0.90
C THR A 371 -28.42 34.89 0.56
N ALA A 372 -28.03 33.80 1.22
CA ALA A 372 -28.30 33.57 2.64
C ALA A 372 -27.66 34.65 3.53
N GLY A 373 -26.40 35.01 3.29
CA GLY A 373 -25.71 36.09 3.99
C GLY A 373 -26.39 37.46 3.78
N GLY A 374 -26.83 37.75 2.55
CA GLY A 374 -27.57 38.97 2.23
C GLY A 374 -28.90 39.05 2.97
N ILE A 375 -29.64 37.93 3.05
CA ILE A 375 -30.89 37.82 3.82
C ILE A 375 -30.62 38.05 5.30
N TYR A 376 -29.57 37.45 5.84
CA TYR A 376 -29.18 37.62 7.24
C TYR A 376 -28.84 39.08 7.57
N ILE A 377 -27.99 39.73 6.76
CA ILE A 377 -27.62 41.14 6.95
C ILE A 377 -28.85 42.04 6.81
N TRP A 378 -29.71 41.76 5.84
CA TRP A 378 -30.95 42.51 5.64
C TRP A 378 -31.87 42.37 6.86
N ALA A 379 -32.08 41.15 7.34
CA ALA A 379 -32.88 40.87 8.54
C ALA A 379 -32.31 41.55 9.79
N ALA A 380 -30.98 41.52 9.98
CA ALA A 380 -30.29 42.18 11.08
C ALA A 380 -30.45 43.72 11.06
N ARG A 381 -30.66 44.32 9.88
CA ARG A 381 -30.87 45.77 9.72
C ARG A 381 -32.34 46.19 9.87
N LEU A 382 -33.30 45.26 9.84
CA LEU A 382 -34.70 45.58 10.05
C LEU A 382 -34.93 45.98 11.52
N ARG A 383 -35.13 47.28 11.77
CA ARG A 383 -35.55 47.77 13.09
C ARG A 383 -37.03 47.48 13.26
N SER A 384 -37.40 46.80 14.35
CA SER A 384 -38.80 46.59 14.68
C SER A 384 -39.45 47.92 15.08
N PRO A 385 -40.61 48.29 14.50
CA PRO A 385 -41.34 49.45 14.98
C PRO A 385 -41.81 49.19 16.42
N PHE A 386 -41.68 50.20 17.28
CA PHE A 386 -42.17 50.16 18.66
C PHE A 386 -43.62 50.65 18.68
N PHE A 387 -44.50 49.88 19.32
CA PHE A 387 -45.88 50.29 19.57
C PHE A 387 -46.04 50.67 21.04
N ARG A 388 -46.61 51.86 21.30
CA ARG A 388 -46.89 52.34 22.66
C ARG A 388 -48.40 52.32 22.88
N ALA A 389 -48.87 51.34 23.64
CA ALA A 389 -50.26 51.32 24.11
C ALA A 389 -50.41 52.27 25.33
N PRO A 390 -51.52 53.01 25.44
CA PRO A 390 -51.77 53.88 26.59
C PRO A 390 -51.76 53.06 27.89
N GLY A 391 -50.88 53.43 28.83
CA GLY A 391 -50.76 52.78 30.14
C GLY A 391 -49.92 51.49 30.22
N ARG A 392 -49.32 51.00 29.12
CA ARG A 392 -48.47 49.77 29.12
C ARG A 392 -47.06 49.99 28.59
N LYS A 393 -46.13 49.11 29.01
CA LYS A 393 -44.72 49.09 28.59
C LYS A 393 -44.62 48.93 27.06
N THR A 394 -43.74 49.70 26.41
CA THR A 394 -43.55 49.64 24.95
C THR A 394 -43.15 48.23 24.50
N THR A 395 -43.97 47.62 23.65
CA THR A 395 -43.70 46.31 23.06
C THR A 395 -43.28 46.47 21.60
N THR A 396 -42.30 45.67 21.18
CA THR A 396 -41.87 45.66 19.78
C THR A 396 -42.91 44.96 18.91
N ALA A 397 -43.05 45.40 17.67
CA ALA A 397 -43.90 44.71 16.68
C ALA A 397 -43.58 43.22 16.56
N LEU A 398 -42.30 42.86 16.69
CA LEU A 398 -41.83 41.48 16.64
C LEU A 398 -42.33 40.68 17.84
N GLN A 399 -42.29 41.24 19.06
CA GLN A 399 -42.88 40.60 20.24
C GLN A 399 -44.38 40.44 20.11
N LEU A 400 -45.08 41.44 19.53
CA LEU A 400 -46.52 41.37 19.31
C LEU A 400 -46.91 40.30 18.27
N VAL A 401 -46.13 40.18 17.19
CA VAL A 401 -46.30 39.16 16.17
C VAL A 401 -45.93 37.78 16.69
N HIS A 402 -44.87 37.67 17.50
CA HIS A 402 -44.49 36.44 18.17
C HIS A 402 -45.61 35.97 19.09
N LEU A 403 -46.10 36.86 19.97
CA LEU A 403 -47.27 36.58 20.81
C LEU A 403 -48.48 36.17 19.97
N ARG A 404 -48.78 36.83 18.85
CA ARG A 404 -49.89 36.41 17.96
C ARG A 404 -49.70 35.05 17.28
N LEU A 405 -48.46 34.64 17.04
CA LEU A 405 -48.14 33.38 16.36
C LEU A 405 -47.97 32.22 17.34
N THR A 406 -47.59 32.50 18.59
CA THR A 406 -47.34 31.49 19.63
C THR A 406 -48.45 31.39 20.66
N ASP A 407 -49.23 32.46 20.87
CA ASP A 407 -50.35 32.49 21.82
C ASP A 407 -51.68 32.29 21.06
N PRO A 408 -52.34 31.12 21.24
CA PRO A 408 -53.63 30.85 20.59
C PRO A 408 -54.71 31.85 21.01
N LEU A 409 -54.58 32.50 22.19
CA LEU A 409 -55.57 33.46 22.70
C LEU A 409 -55.63 34.73 21.85
N ALA A 410 -54.50 35.19 21.33
CA ALA A 410 -54.41 36.42 20.55
C ALA A 410 -55.05 36.27 19.15
N LEU A 411 -55.08 35.05 18.61
CA LEU A 411 -55.82 34.73 17.39
C LEU A 411 -57.33 34.75 17.67
N VAL A 412 -57.74 34.15 18.78
CA VAL A 412 -59.15 34.09 19.19
C VAL A 412 -59.71 35.47 19.53
N ALA A 413 -58.97 36.31 20.27
CA ALA A 413 -59.36 37.68 20.58
C ALA A 413 -59.55 38.57 19.34
N SER A 414 -58.94 38.21 18.19
CA SER A 414 -59.15 38.93 16.93
C SER A 414 -60.45 38.55 16.21
N ILE A 415 -61.06 37.44 16.60
CA ILE A 415 -62.33 36.92 16.07
C ILE A 415 -63.52 37.46 16.87
N TYR A 416 -63.30 37.88 18.13
CA TYR A 416 -64.32 38.53 18.96
C TYR A 416 -64.31 40.05 18.76
N PRO A 417 -65.25 40.65 17.99
CA PRO A 417 -65.43 42.09 18.01
C PRO A 417 -65.90 42.51 19.41
N SER A 418 -65.25 43.53 19.98
CA SER A 418 -65.62 44.12 21.26
C SER A 418 -67.00 44.78 21.15
N TYR A 419 -68.05 43.99 21.34
CA TYR A 419 -69.35 44.50 21.74
C TYR A 419 -69.34 44.61 23.27
N ALA A 420 -69.86 45.73 23.79
CA ALA A 420 -69.65 46.19 25.15
C ALA A 420 -70.09 45.23 26.27
N ASP A 421 -70.81 44.15 25.96
CA ASP A 421 -71.45 43.29 26.95
C ASP A 421 -70.80 41.90 27.14
N CYS A 422 -69.67 41.59 26.50
CA CYS A 422 -68.95 40.33 26.75
C CYS A 422 -67.42 40.51 26.71
N PRO A 423 -66.71 40.39 27.85
CA PRO A 423 -65.24 40.35 27.84
C PRO A 423 -64.73 39.07 27.17
N ALA A 424 -63.59 39.18 26.49
CA ALA A 424 -62.88 38.00 26.00
C ALA A 424 -62.42 37.16 27.21
N PRO A 425 -62.49 35.81 27.13
CA PRO A 425 -62.06 34.95 28.24
C PRO A 425 -60.56 35.14 28.52
N ASP A 426 -60.22 35.17 29.81
CA ASP A 426 -58.86 35.45 30.29
C ASP A 426 -57.98 34.18 30.29
N ASP A 427 -58.57 32.97 30.24
CA ASP A 427 -57.88 31.69 30.13
C ASP A 427 -58.31 30.94 28.85
N PRO A 428 -57.35 30.43 28.03
CA PRO A 428 -57.69 29.61 26.85
C PRO A 428 -58.47 28.33 27.18
N ARG A 429 -58.41 27.84 28.43
CA ARG A 429 -59.19 26.67 28.88
C ARG A 429 -60.68 26.96 28.99
N GLU A 430 -61.06 28.21 29.28
CA GLU A 430 -62.48 28.64 29.36
C GLU A 430 -63.19 28.57 28.01
N MET A 431 -62.44 28.46 26.91
CA MET A 431 -63.02 28.20 25.58
C MET A 431 -63.42 26.73 25.37
N PHE A 432 -62.97 25.83 26.24
CA PHE A 432 -63.15 24.37 26.12
C PHE A 432 -63.78 23.71 27.36
N LEU A 433 -64.00 24.45 28.45
CA LEU A 433 -64.69 23.95 29.63
C LEU A 433 -66.20 23.93 29.38
N GLU A 434 -66.80 22.75 29.41
CA GLU A 434 -68.26 22.55 29.35
C GLU A 434 -68.88 22.91 30.71
N ASP A 435 -69.70 23.96 30.73
CA ASP A 435 -70.59 24.27 31.85
C ASP A 435 -72.03 24.41 31.30
N ASP A 436 -72.99 23.74 31.95
CA ASP A 436 -74.37 23.52 31.46
C ASP A 436 -75.18 24.81 31.29
N THR A 437 -74.64 25.95 31.74
CA THR A 437 -75.31 27.25 31.75
C THR A 437 -74.79 28.24 30.70
N THR A 438 -73.76 27.91 29.93
CA THR A 438 -73.12 28.84 29.00
C THR A 438 -73.43 28.53 27.53
N SER A 439 -73.76 29.57 26.74
CA SER A 439 -74.06 29.46 25.31
C SER A 439 -72.84 28.95 24.52
N ARG A 440 -73.02 27.85 23.79
CA ARG A 440 -71.95 27.14 23.07
C ARG A 440 -71.47 27.91 21.84
N LEU A 441 -70.18 27.84 21.55
CA LEU A 441 -69.58 28.31 20.31
C LEU A 441 -69.55 27.16 19.30
N GLU A 442 -70.28 27.29 18.19
CA GLU A 442 -70.30 26.28 17.13
C GLU A 442 -69.64 26.83 15.87
N ILE A 443 -68.84 26.01 15.20
CA ILE A 443 -68.22 26.35 13.91
C ILE A 443 -68.91 25.48 12.86
N GLY A 444 -69.81 26.10 12.10
CA GLY A 444 -70.64 25.38 11.14
C GLY A 444 -71.32 26.32 10.15
N THR A 445 -72.14 25.75 9.29
CA THR A 445 -73.11 26.49 8.48
C THR A 445 -74.38 26.69 9.29
N ASP A 446 -74.72 27.95 9.58
CA ASP A 446 -75.99 28.27 10.23
C ASP A 446 -77.13 28.13 9.21
N ASP A 447 -78.02 27.18 9.44
CA ASP A 447 -79.25 27.00 8.68
C ASP A 447 -80.34 27.92 9.25
N GLY A 448 -80.07 29.22 9.24
CA GLY A 448 -81.03 30.23 9.68
C GLY A 448 -82.30 30.22 8.82
N VAL A 449 -83.45 30.48 9.47
CA VAL A 449 -84.83 30.39 8.93
C VAL A 449 -85.10 31.27 7.70
N ASN A 450 -84.16 32.10 7.25
CA ASN A 450 -84.22 32.77 5.95
C ASN A 450 -82.93 32.48 5.16
N ALA A 451 -83.08 31.60 4.17
CA ALA A 451 -82.06 31.00 3.31
C ALA A 451 -80.87 31.91 2.92
N HIS A 452 -79.70 31.65 3.51
CA HIS A 452 -78.40 31.50 2.83
C HIS A 452 -77.39 30.89 3.83
N PRO A 453 -76.72 29.75 3.53
CA PRO A 453 -75.73 29.16 4.43
C PRO A 453 -74.47 30.02 4.44
N VAL A 454 -74.20 30.67 5.57
CA VAL A 454 -72.94 31.36 5.83
C VAL A 454 -72.09 30.45 6.72
N PHE A 455 -70.92 30.05 6.24
CA PHE A 455 -69.95 29.32 7.06
C PHE A 455 -69.34 30.30 8.06
N GLY A 456 -69.60 30.11 9.35
CA GLY A 456 -69.23 31.08 10.38
C GLY A 456 -69.18 30.46 11.77
N ILE A 457 -68.75 31.27 12.74
CA ILE A 457 -68.75 30.90 14.16
C ILE A 457 -69.95 31.60 14.80
N TYR A 458 -70.88 30.86 15.37
CA TYR A 458 -72.09 31.42 16.01
C TYR A 458 -72.32 30.81 17.39
N ARG A 459 -73.10 31.52 18.22
CA ARG A 459 -73.50 31.07 19.55
C ARG A 459 -74.92 30.51 19.53
N ARG A 460 -75.08 29.23 19.88
CA ARG A 460 -76.41 28.59 19.98
C ARG A 460 -76.92 28.73 21.41
N ALA A 461 -78.09 29.33 21.58
CA ALA A 461 -78.77 29.43 22.87
C ALA A 461 -79.75 28.25 23.04
N GLY A 462 -79.26 27.13 23.58
CA GLY A 462 -80.11 26.00 23.96
C GLY A 462 -79.33 24.71 24.20
N PRO A 463 -79.72 23.87 25.17
CA PRO A 463 -79.16 22.54 25.34
C PRO A 463 -79.53 21.66 24.14
N TRP A 464 -78.70 20.66 23.84
CA TRP A 464 -79.03 19.65 22.85
C TRP A 464 -80.32 18.95 23.28
N SER A 465 -81.42 19.15 22.53
CA SER A 465 -82.48 18.15 22.54
C SER A 465 -81.88 16.91 21.92
N ALA A 466 -81.57 15.92 22.77
CA ALA A 466 -81.25 14.58 22.31
C ALA A 466 -82.51 13.97 21.69
N GLU A 467 -82.85 14.40 20.47
CA GLU A 467 -83.73 13.63 19.62
C GLU A 467 -82.87 12.53 19.02
N PHE A 468 -82.80 11.43 19.77
CA PHE A 468 -82.36 10.13 19.30
C PHE A 468 -83.26 9.76 18.13
N VAL A 469 -82.83 10.08 16.91
CA VAL A 469 -83.43 9.50 15.71
C VAL A 469 -82.87 8.09 15.59
N GLU A 470 -83.62 7.14 16.13
CA GLU A 470 -83.49 5.72 15.85
C GLU A 470 -83.86 5.51 14.36
N MET A 471 -82.88 5.61 13.47
CA MET A 471 -83.00 5.15 12.10
C MET A 471 -82.53 3.70 12.02
N ARG A 472 -83.51 2.81 11.86
CA ARG A 472 -83.35 1.47 11.27
C ARG A 472 -83.02 1.56 9.78
#